data_AF-A0A966F8A4-F1
#
_entry.id   AF-A0A966F8A4-F1
#
_cell.length_a   1.000
_cell.length_b   1.000
_cell.length_c   1.000
_cell.angle_alpha   90.00
_cell.angle_beta   90.00
_cell.angle_gamma   90.00
#
_symmetry.space_group_name_H-M   'P 1'
#
loop_
_entity.id
_entity.type
_entity.pdbx_description
1 polymer ?
#
loop_
_entity_poly.entity_id
_entity_poly.type
_entity_poly.pdbx_seq_one_letter_code
_entity_poly.pdbx_strand_id
1 'polypeptide(L)' 'ERSVTDSGLILPEDGYIDLEPLMREYALLEVPISPVCKPDCKGLCPVCGEDLNLVNCGHQAGGSESPFAALKPLLGE' A
#
# COMPACT_ATOMS: atom_id res chain seq x y z
N GLU A 1 -35.30 6.32 18.47
CA GLU A 1 -33.97 6.04 19.03
C GLU A 1 -33.25 5.13 18.04
N ARG A 2 -32.05 5.48 17.57
CA ARG A 2 -31.31 4.65 16.60
C ARG A 2 -30.62 3.53 17.37
N SER A 3 -30.94 2.28 17.06
CA SER A 3 -30.24 1.12 17.63
C SER A 3 -28.83 1.09 17.04
N VAL A 4 -27.85 1.52 17.84
CA VAL A 4 -26.44 1.41 17.50
C VAL A 4 -26.01 -0.01 17.85
N THR A 5 -25.51 -0.75 16.87
CA THR A 5 -24.88 -2.06 17.10
C THR A 5 -23.48 -1.88 17.70
N ASP A 6 -22.94 -2.91 18.36
CA ASP A 6 -21.58 -2.88 18.95
C ASP A 6 -20.49 -2.50 17.92
N SER A 7 -20.76 -2.75 16.64
CA SER A 7 -19.91 -2.40 15.50
C SER A 7 -20.01 -0.93 15.05
N GLY A 8 -20.84 -0.10 15.70
CA GLY A 8 -21.04 1.31 15.32
C GLY A 8 -21.84 1.53 14.03
N LEU A 9 -22.38 0.46 13.43
CA LEU A 9 -23.16 0.51 12.19
C LEU A 9 -24.62 0.88 12.51
N ILE A 10 -25.13 1.89 11.80
CA ILE A 10 -26.52 2.35 11.87
C ILE A 10 -27.30 1.69 10.73
N LEU A 11 -28.39 0.99 11.04
CA LEU A 11 -29.31 0.47 10.02
C LEU A 11 -30.07 1.64 9.35
N PRO A 12 -29.94 1.83 8.03
CA PRO A 12 -30.66 2.89 7.34
C PRO A 12 -32.15 2.57 7.21
N GLU A 13 -32.99 3.61 7.27
CA GLU A 13 -34.47 3.49 7.19
C GLU A 13 -34.96 2.97 5.84
N ASP A 14 -34.17 3.19 4.77
CA ASP A 14 -34.44 2.71 3.41
C ASP A 14 -34.01 1.25 3.20
N GLY A 15 -33.36 0.63 4.19
CA GLY A 15 -32.90 -0.75 4.14
C GLY A 15 -31.65 -0.99 3.27
N TYR A 16 -31.01 0.06 2.76
CA TYR A 16 -29.79 -0.07 1.95
C TYR A 16 -28.56 0.14 2.81
N ILE A 17 -27.73 -0.89 2.93
CA ILE A 17 -26.48 -0.83 3.69
C ILE A 17 -25.32 -0.64 2.71
N ASP A 18 -24.56 0.45 2.87
CA ASP A 18 -23.29 0.62 2.17
C ASP A 18 -22.20 -0.23 2.83
N LEU A 19 -21.77 -1.28 2.13
CA LEU A 19 -20.74 -2.20 2.60
C LEU A 19 -19.33 -1.76 2.20
N GLU A 20 -19.17 -0.74 1.35
CA GLU A 20 -17.85 -0.28 0.90
C GLU A 20 -16.90 0.03 2.07
N PRO A 21 -17.33 0.75 3.13
CA PRO A 21 -16.43 1.08 4.24
C PRO A 21 -15.99 -0.18 5.01
N LEU A 22 -16.93 -1.08 5.30
CA LEU A 22 -16.66 -2.32 6.02
C LEU A 22 -15.71 -3.23 5.23
N MET A 23 -15.98 -3.40 3.92
CA MET A 23 -15.14 -4.20 3.05
C MET A 23 -13.73 -3.62 2.90
N ARG A 24 -13.61 -2.30 2.82
CA ARG A 24 -12.30 -1.62 2.79
C ARG A 24 -11.49 -1.89 4.05
N GLU A 25 -12.11 -1.81 5.23
CA GLU A 25 -11.43 -2.07 6.50
C GLU A 25 -10.89 -3.50 6.58
N TYR A 26 -11.72 -4.49 6.26
CA TYR A 26 -11.27 -5.89 6.26
C TYR A 26 -10.23 -6.17 5.16
N ALA A 27 -10.41 -5.62 3.96
CA ALA A 27 -9.45 -5.79 2.88
C ALA A 27 -8.07 -5.24 3.25
N LEU A 28 -8.00 -4.09 3.95
CA LEU A 28 -6.74 -3.51 4.41
C LEU A 28 -6.01 -4.40 5.43
N LEU A 29 -6.73 -5.13 6.29
CA LEU A 29 -6.13 -6.08 7.23
C LEU A 29 -5.48 -7.27 6.54
N GLU A 30 -5.97 -7.63 5.34
CA GLU A 30 -5.41 -8.73 4.55
C GLU A 30 -4.21 -8.30 3.68
N VAL A 31 -3.93 -7.00 3.56
CA VAL A 31 -2.80 -6.53 2.76
C VAL A 31 -1.49 -6.92 3.45
N PRO A 32 -0.59 -7.65 2.77
CA PRO A 32 0.70 -8.02 3.35
C PRO A 32 1.54 -6.75 3.60
N ILE A 33 2.15 -6.67 4.78
CA ILE A 33 3.05 -5.56 5.18
C ILE A 33 4.21 -5.40 4.20
N SER A 34 4.67 -6.50 3.61
CA SER A 34 5.67 -6.52 2.54
C SER A 34 5.14 -7.39 1.40
N PRO A 35 4.53 -6.80 0.35
CA PRO A 35 4.11 -7.57 -0.82
C PRO A 35 5.35 -8.13 -1.49
N VAL A 36 5.51 -9.46 -1.41
CA VAL A 36 6.65 -10.15 -2.00
C VAL A 36 6.42 -10.19 -3.51
N CYS A 37 7.18 -9.39 -4.25
CA CYS A 37 7.23 -9.56 -5.69
C CYS A 37 7.93 -10.89 -6.03
N LYS A 38 7.66 -11.45 -7.22
CA LYS A 38 8.43 -12.59 -7.73
C LYS A 38 9.95 -12.26 -7.76
N PRO A 39 10.85 -13.25 -7.64
CA PRO A 39 12.29 -13.00 -7.50
C PRO A 39 12.92 -12.18 -8.65
N ASP A 40 12.34 -12.25 -9.84
CA ASP A 40 12.79 -11.56 -11.06
C ASP A 40 12.03 -10.25 -11.36
N CYS A 41 11.22 -9.79 -10.41
CA CYS A 41 10.44 -8.57 -10.54
C CYS A 41 11.33 -7.33 -10.57
N LYS A 42 11.22 -6.56 -11.66
CA LYS A 42 11.99 -5.31 -11.83
C LYS A 42 11.43 -4.13 -11.02
N GLY A 43 10.22 -4.27 -10.48
CA GLY A 43 9.54 -3.24 -9.69
C GLY A 43 9.00 -2.07 -10.53
N LEU A 44 8.58 -1.02 -9.84
CA LEU A 44 8.16 0.24 -10.45
C LEU A 44 9.34 1.21 -10.53
N CYS A 45 9.35 2.08 -11.53
CA CYS A 45 10.32 3.15 -11.61
C CYS A 45 10.15 4.13 -10.43
N PRO A 46 11.18 4.40 -9.62
CA PRO A 46 11.08 5.34 -8.50
C PRO A 46 10.93 6.80 -8.94
N VAL A 47 11.10 7.10 -10.23
CA VAL A 47 11.00 8.45 -10.79
C VAL A 47 9.62 8.69 -11.42
N CYS A 48 9.10 7.74 -12.21
CA CYS A 48 7.86 7.93 -12.96
C CYS A 48 6.74 6.92 -12.66
N GLY A 49 7.00 5.91 -11.83
CA GLY A 49 6.00 4.91 -11.43
C GLY A 49 5.68 3.83 -12.48
N GLU A 50 6.29 3.89 -13.66
CA GLU A 50 6.07 2.90 -14.74
C GLU A 50 6.52 1.49 -14.32
N ASP A 51 5.80 0.47 -14.78
CA ASP A 51 6.16 -0.92 -14.53
C ASP A 51 7.39 -1.31 -15.36
N LEU A 52 8.53 -1.49 -14.70
CA LEU A 52 9.79 -1.86 -15.34
C LEU A 52 9.78 -3.30 -15.90
N ASN A 53 8.77 -4.11 -15.54
CA ASN A 53 8.51 -5.40 -16.16
C ASN A 53 7.92 -5.25 -17.57
N LEU A 54 7.28 -4.13 -17.89
CA LEU A 54 6.64 -3.86 -19.18
C LEU A 54 7.48 -2.93 -20.07
N VAL A 55 8.02 -1.85 -19.50
CA VAL A 55 8.69 -0.79 -20.26
C VAL A 55 10.02 -0.40 -19.60
N ASN A 56 11.05 -0.18 -20.43
CA ASN A 56 12.25 0.52 -19.98
C ASN A 56 12.05 2.04 -20.16
N CYS A 57 11.74 2.74 -19.07
CA CYS A 57 11.54 4.19 -19.07
C CYS A 57 12.85 5.01 -19.16
N GLY A 58 14.02 4.37 -19.15
CA GLY A 58 15.32 5.04 -19.30
C GLY A 58 15.80 5.85 -18.10
N HIS A 59 14.99 6.00 -17.05
CA HIS A 59 15.42 6.59 -15.79
C HIS A 59 16.42 5.69 -15.08
N GLN A 60 17.58 6.25 -14.73
CA GLN A 60 18.51 5.56 -13.85
C GLN A 60 17.98 5.64 -12.43
N ALA A 61 17.95 4.52 -11.71
CA ALA A 61 17.82 4.55 -10.27
C ALA A 61 19.00 5.40 -9.76
N GLY A 62 18.70 6.62 -9.31
CA GLY A 62 19.71 7.61 -8.97
C GLY A 62 20.78 7.01 -8.06
N GLY A 63 22.04 7.11 -8.48
CA GLY A 63 23.16 6.71 -7.66
C GLY A 63 23.17 7.47 -6.33
N SER A 64 23.47 6.74 -5.25
CA SER A 64 23.93 7.19 -3.93
C SER A 64 23.62 8.66 -3.63
N GLU A 65 22.55 8.98 -2.95
CA GLU A 65 22.37 8.73 -1.52
C GLU A 65 20.87 8.59 -1.26
N SER A 66 20.45 7.46 -0.68
CA SER A 66 19.14 7.38 -0.02
C SER A 66 18.92 8.63 0.87
N PRO A 67 17.69 9.12 1.07
CA PRO A 67 17.42 10.15 2.09
C PRO A 67 17.99 9.78 3.48
N PHE A 68 18.21 8.48 3.70
CA PHE A 68 18.79 7.89 4.90
C PHE A 68 20.29 7.59 4.79
N ALA A 69 20.99 8.04 3.76
CA ALA A 69 22.39 7.70 3.59
C ALA A 69 23.29 8.25 4.70
N ALA A 70 22.87 9.33 5.36
CA ALA A 70 23.47 9.79 6.61
C ALA A 70 23.45 8.74 7.75
N LEU A 71 22.57 7.74 7.68
CA LEU A 71 22.44 6.64 8.65
C LEU A 71 23.33 5.44 8.31
N LYS A 72 24.04 5.44 7.18
CA LYS A 72 24.93 4.35 6.76
C LYS A 72 25.96 3.94 7.83
N PRO A 73 26.55 4.86 8.62
CA PRO A 73 27.45 4.49 9.73
C PRO A 73 26.76 3.75 10.89
N LEU A 74 25.43 3.75 10.96
CA LEU A 74 24.65 3.15 12.06
C LEU A 74 24.13 1.74 11.76
N LEU A 75 24.33 1.24 10.54
CA LEU A 75 23.75 -0.05 10.11
C LEU A 75 24.53 -1.28 10.60
N GLY A 76 25.64 -1.11 11.32
CA GLY A 76 26.48 -2.22 11.79
C GLY A 76 27.15 -2.98 10.63
N GLU A 77 28.10 -3.85 10.96
CA GLU A 77 28.63 -4.87 10.04
C GLU A 77 27.70 -6.08 9.97
#